data_AF-A0A1B0D3L2-F1
#
_entry.id   AF-A0A1B0D3L2-F1
#
_cell.length_a   1.000
_cell.length_b   1.000
_cell.length_c   1.000
_cell.angle_alpha   90.00
_cell.angle_beta   90.00
_cell.angle_gamma   90.00
#
_symmetry.space_group_name_H-M   'P 1'
#
loop_
_entity.id
_entity.type
_entity.pdbx_description
1 polymer ?
#
loop_
_entity_poly.entity_id
_entity_poly.type
_entity_poly.pdbx_seq_one_letter_code
_entity_poly.pdbx_strand_id
1 'polypeptide(L)'
;METCKIPSSKLFALSAVDLRDDFEERFERAHQNFVPMTAGLNDKELHDLLATTMAKDKQHEDVSLGMIYTILTDPSQAAKTYRDLTLLTRDGLTFATTNVSMLVADKYPKITDNARKQLLWLVREFVKNAVLNVDQIIWNMLRQASGGDVSQRNLLLVEGLLDIFIDHRQWLEKTPFLVGTVVYTYVRLIEDHTSPLLNTLRAKEVKFVVSLIRDRFTDIIPLGRDFIRLLQNVARIPEFDQLWKDIFLNPKSLCTSFTGVWQILQTRTSRRFLQSRLTPEIERKLHFLTSSVKFGNHKR
;
A
#
# COMPACT_ATOMS: atom_id res chain seq x y z
N MET A 1 32.09 28.67 10.65
CA MET A 1 31.71 27.31 10.22
C MET A 1 30.58 27.47 9.22
N GLU A 2 30.88 27.35 7.94
CA GLU A 2 29.85 27.39 6.90
C GLU A 2 28.92 26.20 7.11
N THR A 3 27.67 26.47 7.43
CA THR A 3 26.61 25.46 7.41
C THR A 3 26.48 25.02 5.95
N CYS A 4 27.11 23.90 5.60
CA CYS A 4 26.88 23.22 4.34
C CYS A 4 25.38 22.90 4.30
N LYS A 5 24.61 23.71 3.55
CA LYS A 5 23.19 23.46 3.32
C LYS A 5 23.11 22.20 2.47
N ILE A 6 23.01 21.04 3.12
CA ILE A 6 22.68 19.80 2.45
C ILE A 6 21.35 20.07 1.72
N PRO A 7 21.28 19.96 0.39
CA PRO A 7 20.03 20.16 -0.32
C PRO A 7 18.99 19.20 0.28
N SER A 8 17.88 19.77 0.77
CA SER A 8 16.82 18.99 1.39
C SER A 8 16.21 18.06 0.34
N SER A 9 16.32 16.74 0.53
CA SER A 9 15.64 15.79 -0.33
C SER A 9 14.14 16.09 -0.37
N LYS A 10 13.54 15.96 -1.56
CA LYS A 10 12.08 16.05 -1.73
C LYS A 10 11.39 14.70 -1.53
N LEU A 11 12.12 13.60 -1.66
CA LEU A 11 11.57 12.25 -1.58
C LEU A 11 11.66 11.70 -0.16
N PHE A 12 12.83 11.74 0.50
CA PHE A 12 12.98 11.29 1.89
C PHE A 12 13.05 12.46 2.87
N ALA A 13 12.44 12.25 4.04
CA ALA A 13 12.58 13.10 5.21
C ALA A 13 13.85 12.69 5.97
N LEU A 14 14.96 13.35 5.66
CA LEU A 14 16.27 13.11 6.29
C LEU A 14 16.47 14.05 7.49
N SER A 15 17.02 13.50 8.57
CA SER A 15 17.56 14.25 9.70
C SER A 15 19.06 14.55 9.52
N ALA A 16 19.62 15.41 10.38
CA ALA A 16 21.04 15.79 10.31
C ALA A 16 22.03 14.64 10.54
N VAL A 17 21.58 13.51 11.10
CA VAL A 17 22.39 12.33 11.38
C VAL A 17 22.14 11.18 10.42
N ASP A 18 21.17 11.33 9.51
CA ASP A 18 20.87 10.29 8.54
C ASP A 18 21.94 10.23 7.45
N LEU A 19 22.40 9.01 7.19
CA LEU A 19 23.27 8.72 6.05
C LEU A 19 22.46 8.76 4.76
N ARG A 20 23.10 9.20 3.67
CA ARG A 20 22.50 9.18 2.34
C ARG A 20 22.15 7.74 1.96
N ASP A 21 20.95 7.55 1.44
CA ASP A 21 20.42 6.23 1.09
C ASP A 21 20.65 5.96 -0.40
N ASP A 22 21.34 4.87 -0.75
CA ASP A 22 21.66 4.52 -2.15
C ASP A 22 20.40 4.43 -3.03
N PHE A 23 19.27 4.02 -2.45
CA PHE A 23 18.00 3.92 -3.17
C PHE A 23 17.50 5.31 -3.58
N GLU A 24 17.56 6.27 -2.67
CA GLU A 24 17.18 7.66 -2.95
C GLU A 24 18.14 8.31 -3.93
N GLU A 25 19.45 8.12 -3.75
CA GLU A 25 20.44 8.71 -4.65
C GLU A 25 20.23 8.27 -6.11
N ARG A 26 19.84 7.01 -6.32
CA ARG A 26 19.48 6.52 -7.66
C ARG A 26 18.30 7.30 -8.25
N PHE A 27 17.25 7.55 -7.48
CA PHE A 27 16.09 8.31 -7.91
C PHE A 27 16.41 9.80 -8.16
N GLU A 28 17.19 10.41 -7.28
CA GLU A 28 17.63 11.81 -7.42
C GLU A 28 18.50 12.00 -8.67
N ARG A 29 19.45 11.08 -8.91
CA ARG A 29 20.33 11.11 -10.08
C ARG A 29 19.52 10.99 -11.38
N ALA A 30 18.59 10.04 -11.41
CA ALA A 30 17.67 9.87 -12.53
C ALA A 30 16.85 11.13 -12.81
N HIS A 31 16.32 11.77 -11.75
CA HIS A 31 15.59 13.03 -11.88
C HIS A 31 16.48 14.19 -12.37
N GLN A 32 17.71 14.31 -11.85
CA GLN A 32 18.67 15.32 -12.27
C GLN A 32 19.08 15.18 -13.73
N ASN A 33 19.13 13.94 -14.26
CA ASN A 33 19.35 13.70 -15.68
C ASN A 33 18.12 14.01 -16.53
N PHE A 34 16.93 13.72 -16.00
CA PHE A 34 15.64 13.89 -16.70
C PHE A 34 15.22 15.36 -16.87
N VAL A 35 15.39 16.21 -15.84
CA VAL A 35 14.92 17.60 -15.88
C VAL A 35 15.53 18.41 -17.03
N PRO A 36 16.87 18.42 -17.25
CA PRO A 36 17.47 19.14 -18.37
C PRO A 36 17.05 18.61 -19.73
N MET A 37 16.81 17.30 -19.87
CA MET A 37 16.36 16.69 -21.13
C MET A 37 14.96 17.16 -21.54
N THR A 38 14.15 17.59 -20.58
CA THR A 38 12.74 17.97 -20.80
C THR A 38 12.51 19.47 -20.72
N ALA A 39 13.53 20.24 -20.35
CA ALA A 39 13.45 21.68 -20.18
C ALA A 39 13.28 22.41 -21.51
N GLY A 40 12.24 23.26 -21.60
CA GLY A 40 12.01 24.13 -22.76
C GLY A 40 11.47 23.45 -24.01
N LEU A 41 11.22 22.14 -23.97
CA LEU A 41 10.60 21.40 -25.06
C LEU A 41 9.08 21.59 -25.05
N ASN A 42 8.48 21.70 -26.23
CA ASN A 42 7.03 21.57 -26.35
C ASN A 42 6.60 20.09 -26.24
N ASP A 43 5.31 19.83 -26.07
CA ASP A 43 4.80 18.46 -25.81
C ASP A 43 5.17 17.46 -26.92
N LYS A 44 5.25 17.91 -28.18
CA LYS A 44 5.60 17.05 -29.32
C LYS A 44 7.09 16.70 -29.32
N GLU A 45 7.95 17.71 -29.16
CA GLU A 45 9.40 17.53 -29.09
C GLU A 45 9.81 16.65 -27.90
N LEU A 46 9.15 16.87 -26.75
CA LEU A 46 9.35 16.06 -25.56
C LEU A 46 9.01 14.60 -25.84
N HIS A 47 7.88 14.34 -26.48
CA HIS A 47 7.45 12.99 -26.82
C HIS A 47 8.42 12.30 -27.79
N ASP A 48 8.81 12.98 -28.88
CA ASP A 48 9.72 12.44 -29.89
C ASP A 48 11.11 12.14 -29.31
N LEU A 49 11.63 13.04 -28.47
CA LEU A 49 12.92 12.87 -27.79
C LEU A 49 12.88 11.71 -26.80
N LEU A 50 11.85 11.64 -25.95
CA LEU A 50 11.74 10.59 -24.95
C LEU A 50 11.50 9.23 -25.60
N ALA A 51 10.68 9.15 -26.66
CA ALA A 51 10.45 7.91 -27.40
C ALA A 51 11.75 7.37 -28.02
N THR A 52 12.60 8.26 -28.53
CA THR A 52 13.93 7.91 -29.08
C THR A 52 14.90 7.49 -27.96
N THR A 53 14.91 8.21 -26.85
CA THR A 53 15.82 7.96 -25.71
C THR A 53 15.47 6.65 -25.00
N MET A 54 14.17 6.38 -24.81
CA MET A 54 13.66 5.16 -24.18
C MET A 54 13.73 3.94 -25.10
N ALA A 55 14.19 4.09 -26.35
CA ALA A 55 14.54 2.95 -27.21
C ALA A 55 15.81 2.21 -26.77
N LYS A 56 16.63 2.81 -25.88
CA LYS A 56 17.83 2.19 -25.30
C LYS A 56 17.53 1.75 -23.86
N ASP A 57 17.66 0.46 -23.55
CA ASP A 57 17.23 -0.13 -22.27
C ASP A 57 17.76 0.58 -21.02
N LYS A 58 19.06 0.91 -20.96
CA LYS A 58 19.64 1.60 -19.79
C LYS A 58 19.11 3.03 -19.61
N GLN A 59 18.77 3.71 -20.70
CA GLN A 59 18.21 5.06 -20.66
C GLN A 59 16.70 5.02 -20.32
N HIS A 60 16.00 3.97 -20.75
CA HIS A 60 14.61 3.73 -20.36
C HIS A 60 14.42 3.66 -18.84
N GLU A 61 15.27 2.90 -18.15
CA GLU A 61 15.22 2.79 -16.69
C GLU A 61 15.47 4.12 -15.97
N ASP A 62 16.51 4.87 -16.37
CA ASP A 62 16.88 6.14 -15.75
C ASP A 62 15.78 7.20 -15.96
N VAL A 63 15.26 7.32 -17.19
CA VAL A 63 14.13 8.23 -17.49
C VAL A 63 12.89 7.85 -16.68
N SER A 64 12.56 6.55 -16.60
CA SER A 64 11.40 6.08 -15.84
C SER A 64 11.52 6.42 -14.35
N LEU A 65 12.70 6.24 -13.74
CA LEU A 65 12.93 6.65 -12.35
C LEU A 65 12.81 8.15 -12.15
N GLY A 66 13.34 8.96 -13.08
CA GLY A 66 13.21 10.41 -13.04
C GLY A 66 11.76 10.88 -13.12
N MET A 67 10.95 10.21 -13.94
CA MET A 67 9.50 10.42 -14.03
C MET A 67 8.78 10.03 -12.73
N ILE A 68 9.08 8.86 -12.15
CA ILE A 68 8.49 8.44 -10.87
C ILE A 68 8.85 9.42 -9.76
N TYR A 69 10.11 9.86 -9.67
CA TYR A 69 10.53 10.87 -8.71
C TYR A 69 9.72 12.16 -8.88
N THR A 70 9.55 12.63 -10.11
CA THR A 70 8.75 13.84 -10.42
C THR A 70 7.31 13.65 -9.97
N ILE A 71 6.68 12.51 -10.28
CA ILE A 71 5.32 12.18 -9.86
C ILE A 71 5.19 12.20 -8.33
N LEU A 72 6.17 11.66 -7.60
CA LEU A 72 6.14 11.57 -6.15
C LEU A 72 6.47 12.89 -5.44
N THR A 73 7.18 13.80 -6.10
CA THR A 73 7.71 15.02 -5.45
C THR A 73 7.07 16.31 -5.94
N ASP A 74 6.46 16.33 -7.13
CA ASP A 74 5.80 17.49 -7.72
C ASP A 74 4.36 17.17 -8.15
N PRO A 75 3.36 17.44 -7.27
CA PRO A 75 1.95 17.22 -7.57
C PRO A 75 1.44 17.97 -8.81
N SER A 76 2.05 19.12 -9.15
CA SER A 76 1.60 19.93 -10.29
C SER A 76 1.93 19.29 -11.64
N GLN A 77 3.04 18.54 -11.69
CA GLN A 77 3.50 17.85 -12.90
C GLN A 77 3.06 16.39 -12.96
N ALA A 78 2.67 15.80 -11.82
CA ALA A 78 2.39 14.38 -11.69
C ALA A 78 1.43 13.81 -12.75
N ALA A 79 0.31 14.48 -13.05
CA ALA A 79 -0.66 14.02 -14.03
C ALA A 79 -0.10 13.98 -15.46
N LYS A 80 0.68 15.01 -15.85
CA LYS A 80 1.34 15.07 -17.14
C LYS A 80 2.41 13.99 -17.23
N THR A 81 3.31 13.94 -16.24
CA THR A 81 4.41 12.97 -16.20
C THR A 81 3.92 11.53 -16.20
N TYR A 82 2.82 11.21 -15.51
CA TYR A 82 2.23 9.88 -15.53
C TYR A 82 1.68 9.49 -16.90
N ARG A 83 1.05 10.43 -17.61
CA ARG A 83 0.59 10.21 -18.99
C ARG A 83 1.76 9.91 -19.90
N ASP A 84 2.82 10.71 -19.80
CA ASP A 84 4.04 10.53 -20.60
C ASP A 84 4.69 9.18 -20.29
N LEU A 85 4.84 8.83 -19.00
CA LEU A 85 5.36 7.54 -18.56
C LEU A 85 4.57 6.38 -19.20
N THR A 86 3.23 6.43 -19.13
CA THR A 86 2.36 5.38 -19.69
C THR A 86 2.52 5.22 -21.21
N LEU A 87 2.70 6.33 -21.94
CA LEU A 87 2.85 6.31 -23.39
C LEU A 87 4.23 5.81 -23.85
N LEU A 88 5.26 6.02 -23.04
CA LEU A 88 6.64 5.79 -23.44
C LEU A 88 7.19 4.44 -22.97
N THR A 89 6.67 3.87 -21.88
CA THR A 89 7.12 2.56 -21.40
C THR A 89 6.72 1.44 -22.34
N ARG A 90 7.66 0.52 -22.61
CA ARG A 90 7.44 -0.64 -23.48
C ARG A 90 7.13 -1.93 -22.71
N ASP A 91 7.33 -1.91 -21.40
CA ASP A 91 7.23 -3.06 -20.49
C ASP A 91 5.91 -3.07 -19.71
N GLY A 92 4.91 -2.31 -20.16
CA GLY A 92 3.62 -2.19 -19.47
C GLY A 92 3.74 -1.66 -18.05
N LEU A 93 4.70 -0.75 -17.79
CA LEU A 93 5.01 -0.17 -16.48
C LEU A 93 5.58 -1.16 -15.46
N THR A 94 6.09 -2.32 -15.89
CA THR A 94 6.65 -3.34 -14.97
C THR A 94 7.82 -2.80 -14.16
N PHE A 95 8.75 -2.09 -14.79
CA PHE A 95 9.88 -1.47 -14.11
C PHE A 95 9.41 -0.40 -13.10
N ALA A 96 8.43 0.42 -13.48
CA ALA A 96 7.89 1.45 -12.61
C ALA A 96 7.21 0.86 -11.37
N THR A 97 6.29 -0.10 -11.57
CA THR A 97 5.59 -0.79 -10.48
C THR A 97 6.56 -1.53 -9.56
N THR A 98 7.61 -2.16 -10.10
CA THR A 98 8.65 -2.83 -9.31
C THR A 98 9.41 -1.86 -8.40
N ASN A 99 9.85 -0.72 -8.93
CA ASN A 99 10.58 0.28 -8.13
C ASN A 99 9.68 0.97 -7.10
N VAL A 100 8.41 1.24 -7.43
CA VAL A 100 7.43 1.75 -6.46
C VAL A 100 7.18 0.70 -5.37
N SER A 101 7.05 -0.58 -5.72
CA SER A 101 6.89 -1.66 -4.75
C SER A 101 8.06 -1.76 -3.77
N MET A 102 9.30 -1.68 -4.26
CA MET A 102 10.51 -1.65 -3.42
C MET A 102 10.56 -0.40 -2.53
N LEU A 103 10.23 0.77 -3.07
CA LEU A 103 10.15 2.01 -2.29
C LEU A 103 9.19 1.86 -1.11
N VAL A 104 8.01 1.27 -1.33
CA VAL A 104 7.03 1.04 -0.26
C VAL A 104 7.49 -0.03 0.73
N ALA A 105 8.05 -1.13 0.26
CA ALA A 105 8.48 -2.23 1.13
C ALA A 105 9.60 -1.79 2.09
N ASP A 106 10.60 -1.06 1.58
CA ASP A 106 11.85 -0.83 2.30
C ASP A 106 12.00 0.58 2.86
N LYS A 107 11.36 1.57 2.25
CA LYS A 107 11.65 3.00 2.49
C LYS A 107 10.42 3.84 2.88
N TYR A 108 9.21 3.28 2.94
CA TYR A 108 7.99 4.03 3.27
C TYR A 108 8.05 4.86 4.58
N PRO A 109 8.69 4.41 5.67
CA PRO A 109 8.83 5.24 6.86
C PRO A 109 9.67 6.50 6.62
N LYS A 110 10.61 6.46 5.66
CA LYS A 110 11.53 7.55 5.33
C LYS A 110 10.95 8.57 4.36
N ILE A 111 9.95 8.22 3.54
CA ILE A 111 9.45 9.17 2.53
C ILE A 111 8.70 10.36 3.15
N THR A 112 8.72 11.50 2.46
CA THR A 112 8.04 12.73 2.90
C THR A 112 6.52 12.58 2.89
N ASP A 113 5.82 13.44 3.64
CA ASP A 113 4.35 13.44 3.67
C ASP A 113 3.74 13.80 2.31
N ASN A 114 4.44 14.61 1.50
CA ASN A 114 4.05 14.88 0.11
C ASN A 114 4.17 13.61 -0.76
N ALA A 115 5.30 12.90 -0.66
CA ALA A 115 5.51 11.65 -1.41
C ALA A 115 4.50 10.56 -1.03
N ARG A 116 4.08 10.48 0.24
CA ARG A 116 2.99 9.55 0.67
C ARG A 116 1.66 9.86 -0.01
N LYS A 117 1.28 11.15 -0.08
CA LYS A 117 0.06 11.58 -0.77
C LYS A 117 0.12 11.28 -2.27
N GLN A 118 1.24 11.61 -2.91
CA GLN A 118 1.45 11.32 -4.33
C GLN A 118 1.54 9.83 -4.63
N LEU A 119 2.06 9.01 -3.71
CA LEU A 119 2.07 7.55 -3.83
C LEU A 119 0.65 7.00 -3.87
N LEU A 120 -0.25 7.45 -2.97
CA LEU A 120 -1.66 7.07 -3.01
C LEU A 120 -2.31 7.47 -4.34
N TRP A 121 -2.04 8.68 -4.81
CA TRP A 121 -2.52 9.15 -6.11
C TRP A 121 -2.01 8.27 -7.27
N LEU A 122 -0.71 7.95 -7.29
CA LEU A 122 -0.11 7.11 -8.33
C LEU A 122 -0.69 5.70 -8.34
N VAL A 123 -0.84 5.09 -7.16
CA VAL A 123 -1.44 3.75 -7.04
C VAL A 123 -2.90 3.76 -7.48
N ARG A 124 -3.66 4.82 -7.18
CA ARG A 124 -5.02 5.00 -7.69
C ARG A 124 -5.05 5.04 -9.21
N GLU A 125 -4.14 5.78 -9.84
CA GLU A 125 -4.06 5.83 -11.31
C GLU A 125 -3.61 4.49 -11.92
N PHE A 126 -2.71 3.75 -11.27
CA PHE A 126 -2.35 2.40 -11.71
C PHE A 126 -3.53 1.43 -11.65
N VAL A 127 -4.33 1.46 -10.56
CA VAL A 127 -5.53 0.64 -10.42
C VAL A 127 -6.57 0.99 -11.48
N LYS A 128 -6.84 2.29 -11.66
CA LYS A 128 -7.77 2.82 -12.66
C LYS A 128 -7.42 2.38 -14.09
N ASN A 129 -6.13 2.35 -14.42
CA ASN A 129 -5.65 1.93 -15.73
C ASN A 129 -5.34 0.42 -15.82
N ALA A 130 -5.73 -0.37 -14.81
CA ALA A 130 -5.53 -1.81 -14.77
C ALA A 130 -4.07 -2.25 -15.02
N VAL A 131 -3.11 -1.48 -14.50
CA VAL A 131 -1.68 -1.81 -14.58
C VAL A 131 -1.41 -3.12 -13.82
N LEU A 132 -0.51 -3.95 -14.34
CA LEU A 132 -0.16 -5.24 -13.74
C LEU A 132 0.68 -5.07 -12.47
N ASN A 133 0.70 -6.07 -11.59
CA ASN A 133 1.52 -6.14 -10.36
C ASN A 133 1.26 -5.05 -9.30
N VAL A 134 0.16 -4.30 -9.44
CA VAL A 134 -0.22 -3.24 -8.48
C VAL A 134 -0.70 -3.83 -7.15
N ASP A 135 -1.22 -5.05 -7.17
CA ASP A 135 -1.61 -5.83 -6.00
C ASP A 135 -0.45 -6.01 -5.00
N GLN A 136 0.79 -6.18 -5.49
CA GLN A 136 1.96 -6.26 -4.63
C GLN A 136 2.30 -4.92 -3.95
N ILE A 137 2.13 -3.80 -4.67
CA ILE A 137 2.31 -2.46 -4.09
C ILE A 137 1.28 -2.23 -3.00
N ILE A 138 0.00 -2.53 -3.29
CA ILE A 138 -1.09 -2.42 -2.31
C ILE A 138 -0.83 -3.31 -1.10
N TRP A 139 -0.39 -4.55 -1.30
CA TRP A 139 -0.05 -5.45 -0.20
C TRP A 139 1.05 -4.84 0.68
N ASN A 140 2.11 -4.29 0.08
CA ASN A 140 3.16 -3.58 0.81
C ASN A 140 2.61 -2.35 1.55
N MET A 141 1.71 -1.56 0.94
CA MET A 141 1.09 -0.39 1.59
C MET A 141 0.17 -0.78 2.76
N LEU A 142 -0.63 -1.84 2.62
CA LEU A 142 -1.47 -2.38 3.71
C LEU A 142 -0.61 -2.81 4.91
N ARG A 143 0.60 -3.29 4.67
CA ARG A 143 1.56 -3.60 5.74
C ARG A 143 2.10 -2.36 6.45
N GLN A 144 2.09 -1.20 5.80
CA GLN A 144 2.45 0.07 6.43
C GLN A 144 1.30 0.63 7.28
N ALA A 145 0.06 0.17 7.10
CA ALA A 145 -1.08 0.53 7.94
C ALA A 145 -0.98 -0.20 9.29
N SER A 146 -0.40 0.49 10.28
CA SER A 146 -0.12 -0.06 11.59
C SER A 146 -1.39 -0.13 12.45
N GLY A 147 -1.63 -1.28 13.06
CA GLY A 147 -2.63 -1.39 14.12
C GLY A 147 -2.15 -0.68 15.40
N GLY A 148 -3.08 -0.10 16.15
CA GLY A 148 -2.83 0.65 17.37
C GLY A 148 -2.22 2.04 17.17
N ASP A 149 -2.07 2.50 15.92
CA ASP A 149 -1.55 3.82 15.58
C ASP A 149 -2.66 4.70 15.01
N VAL A 150 -3.12 5.69 15.79
CA VAL A 150 -4.13 6.68 15.37
C VAL A 150 -3.50 8.02 14.98
N SER A 151 -2.22 8.05 14.64
CA SER A 151 -1.57 9.24 14.10
C SER A 151 -2.17 9.63 12.75
N GLN A 152 -2.17 10.94 12.46
CA GLN A 152 -2.71 11.46 11.20
C GLN A 152 -2.07 10.81 9.97
N ARG A 153 -0.78 10.46 10.05
CA ARG A 153 -0.06 9.78 8.95
C ARG A 153 -0.63 8.39 8.65
N ASN A 154 -0.90 7.61 9.69
CA ASN A 154 -1.48 6.28 9.53
C ASN A 154 -2.93 6.37 9.04
N LEU A 155 -3.73 7.29 9.62
CA LEU A 155 -5.13 7.50 9.23
C LEU A 155 -5.27 7.90 7.75
N LEU A 156 -4.41 8.79 7.24
CA LEU A 156 -4.42 9.19 5.83
C LEU A 156 -4.10 8.03 4.88
N LEU A 157 -3.20 7.13 5.27
CA LEU A 157 -2.90 5.92 4.50
C LEU A 157 -4.11 4.98 4.48
N VAL A 158 -4.71 4.73 5.64
CA VAL A 158 -5.85 3.82 5.80
C VAL A 158 -7.06 4.32 5.02
N GLU A 159 -7.41 5.61 5.16
CA GLU A 159 -8.52 6.22 4.43
C GLU A 159 -8.23 6.26 2.92
N GLY A 160 -7.03 6.68 2.51
CA GLY A 160 -6.67 6.74 1.09
C GLY A 160 -6.71 5.40 0.38
N LEU A 161 -6.26 4.32 1.03
CA LEU A 161 -6.41 2.96 0.49
C LEU A 161 -7.87 2.52 0.43
N LEU A 162 -8.66 2.84 1.47
CA LEU A 162 -10.08 2.51 1.52
C LEU A 162 -10.85 3.14 0.36
N ASP A 163 -10.51 4.40 0.04
CA ASP A 163 -11.12 5.12 -1.08
C ASP A 163 -10.83 4.46 -2.41
N ILE A 164 -9.57 4.03 -2.62
CA ILE A 164 -9.19 3.28 -3.83
C ILE A 164 -10.00 1.99 -3.92
N PHE A 165 -10.18 1.25 -2.81
CA PHE A 165 -10.94 0.00 -2.82
C PHE A 165 -12.43 0.19 -3.04
N ILE A 166 -13.02 1.27 -2.50
CA ILE A 166 -14.42 1.61 -2.73
C ILE A 166 -14.64 1.98 -4.19
N ASP A 167 -13.80 2.87 -4.74
CA ASP A 167 -13.97 3.41 -6.09
C ASP A 167 -13.63 2.38 -7.18
N HIS A 168 -12.72 1.45 -6.90
CA HIS A 168 -12.24 0.43 -7.84
C HIS A 168 -12.51 -0.99 -7.33
N ARG A 169 -13.65 -1.21 -6.68
CA ARG A 169 -14.00 -2.49 -6.08
C ARG A 169 -13.94 -3.68 -7.04
N GLN A 170 -14.41 -3.52 -8.27
CA GLN A 170 -14.35 -4.58 -9.29
C GLN A 170 -12.92 -5.00 -9.63
N TRP A 171 -11.94 -4.09 -9.50
CA TRP A 171 -10.53 -4.43 -9.69
C TRP A 171 -10.01 -5.28 -8.51
N LEU A 172 -10.34 -4.89 -7.28
CA LEU A 172 -9.96 -5.62 -6.06
C LEU A 172 -10.48 -7.07 -6.08
N GLU A 173 -11.74 -7.26 -6.47
CA GLU A 173 -12.41 -8.56 -6.46
C GLU A 173 -11.89 -9.57 -7.50
N LYS A 174 -11.01 -9.14 -8.42
CA LYS A 174 -10.32 -10.04 -9.36
C LYS A 174 -9.25 -10.90 -8.68
N THR A 175 -8.75 -10.49 -7.52
CA THR A 175 -7.65 -11.16 -6.82
C THR A 175 -8.12 -11.64 -5.44
N PRO A 176 -8.58 -12.89 -5.29
CA PRO A 176 -9.10 -13.44 -4.03
C PRO A 176 -8.17 -13.25 -2.82
N PHE A 177 -6.86 -13.43 -3.02
CA PHE A 177 -5.88 -13.23 -1.94
C PHE A 177 -5.84 -11.77 -1.45
N LEU A 178 -6.01 -10.80 -2.36
CA LEU A 178 -6.03 -9.39 -2.01
C LEU A 178 -7.33 -9.02 -1.28
N VAL A 179 -8.48 -9.55 -1.72
CA VAL A 179 -9.76 -9.44 -1.00
C VAL A 179 -9.60 -9.90 0.45
N GLY A 180 -9.06 -11.10 0.64
CA GLY A 180 -8.79 -11.64 1.98
C GLY A 180 -7.85 -10.75 2.79
N THR A 181 -6.78 -10.23 2.18
CA THR A 181 -5.81 -9.35 2.86
C THR A 181 -6.45 -8.02 3.29
N VAL A 182 -7.26 -7.40 2.43
CA VAL A 182 -7.98 -6.16 2.72
C VAL A 182 -8.95 -6.38 3.87
N VAL A 183 -9.81 -7.41 3.80
CA VAL A 183 -10.73 -7.75 4.89
C VAL A 183 -9.99 -7.99 6.20
N TYR A 184 -8.96 -8.84 6.18
CA TYR A 184 -8.18 -9.17 7.36
C TYR A 184 -7.48 -7.95 7.98
N THR A 185 -7.03 -7.01 7.14
CA THR A 185 -6.40 -5.76 7.57
C THR A 185 -7.41 -4.82 8.22
N TYR A 186 -8.51 -4.51 7.54
CA TYR A 186 -9.46 -3.51 8.01
C TYR A 186 -10.32 -3.99 9.19
N VAL A 187 -10.68 -5.27 9.29
CA VAL A 187 -11.38 -5.78 10.49
C VAL A 187 -10.54 -5.51 11.74
N ARG A 188 -9.21 -5.69 11.67
CA ARG A 188 -8.32 -5.34 12.77
C ARG A 188 -8.25 -3.83 13.01
N LEU A 189 -8.12 -3.00 11.96
CA LEU A 189 -7.98 -1.54 12.10
C LEU A 189 -9.22 -0.88 12.71
N ILE A 190 -10.42 -1.39 12.40
CA ILE A 190 -11.70 -0.89 12.93
C ILE A 190 -11.72 -0.87 14.48
N GLU A 191 -10.97 -1.76 15.14
CA GLU A 191 -10.85 -1.81 16.60
C GLU A 191 -10.15 -0.57 17.17
N ASP A 192 -9.24 0.05 16.42
CA ASP A 192 -8.47 1.22 16.86
C ASP A 192 -9.24 2.54 16.64
N HIS A 193 -10.20 2.56 15.72
CA HIS A 193 -10.92 3.78 15.32
C HIS A 193 -12.18 4.08 16.15
N THR A 194 -12.15 3.76 17.44
CA THR A 194 -13.31 3.89 18.34
C THR A 194 -13.57 5.31 18.84
N SER A 195 -12.61 6.22 18.68
CA SER A 195 -12.76 7.63 19.04
C SER A 195 -13.92 8.28 18.26
N PRO A 196 -14.77 9.11 18.90
CA PRO A 196 -15.84 9.82 18.20
C PRO A 196 -15.37 10.67 17.01
N LEU A 197 -14.13 11.17 17.05
CA LEU A 197 -13.51 11.94 15.96
C LEU A 197 -13.27 11.09 14.70
N LEU A 198 -13.19 9.77 14.85
CA LEU A 198 -12.94 8.81 13.76
C LEU A 198 -14.20 8.08 13.32
N ASN A 199 -15.38 8.44 13.84
CA ASN A 199 -16.65 7.76 13.53
C ASN A 199 -16.95 7.72 12.03
N THR A 200 -16.65 8.80 11.31
CA THR A 200 -16.86 8.86 9.84
C THR A 200 -16.00 7.83 9.12
N LEU A 201 -14.71 7.76 9.45
CA LEU A 201 -13.79 6.77 8.88
C LEU A 201 -14.23 5.37 9.25
N ARG A 202 -14.50 5.11 10.54
CA ARG A 202 -14.94 3.80 11.03
C ARG A 202 -16.23 3.33 10.35
N ALA A 203 -17.21 4.20 10.18
CA ALA A 203 -18.45 3.86 9.48
C ALA A 203 -18.19 3.48 8.02
N LYS A 204 -17.27 4.17 7.34
CA LYS A 204 -16.84 3.88 5.98
C LYS A 204 -16.15 2.50 5.89
N GLU A 205 -15.24 2.22 6.83
CA GLU A 205 -14.55 0.93 6.94
C GLU A 205 -15.54 -0.22 7.18
N VAL A 206 -16.43 -0.08 8.18
CA VAL A 206 -17.44 -1.09 8.53
C VAL A 206 -18.33 -1.39 7.33
N LYS A 207 -18.88 -0.36 6.69
CA LYS A 207 -19.77 -0.51 5.52
C LYS A 207 -19.07 -1.26 4.39
N PHE A 208 -17.84 -0.86 4.06
CA PHE A 208 -17.08 -1.47 2.97
C PHE A 208 -16.72 -2.93 3.29
N VAL A 209 -16.14 -3.18 4.46
CA VAL A 209 -15.65 -4.51 4.87
C VAL A 209 -16.78 -5.50 5.02
N VAL A 210 -17.91 -5.13 5.64
CA VAL A 210 -19.06 -6.05 5.79
C VAL A 210 -19.66 -6.40 4.44
N SER A 211 -19.79 -5.42 3.54
CA SER A 211 -20.25 -5.70 2.17
C SER A 211 -19.27 -6.62 1.44
N LEU A 212 -17.97 -6.36 1.52
CA LEU A 212 -16.96 -7.20 0.86
C LEU A 212 -16.95 -8.63 1.42
N ILE A 213 -17.09 -8.81 2.73
CA ILE A 213 -17.20 -10.14 3.35
C ILE A 213 -18.42 -10.89 2.80
N ARG A 214 -19.58 -10.24 2.72
CA ARG A 214 -20.83 -10.86 2.26
C ARG A 214 -20.74 -11.26 0.79
N ASP A 215 -20.28 -10.35 -0.05
CA ASP A 215 -20.28 -10.54 -1.50
C ASP A 215 -19.19 -11.53 -1.96
N ARG A 216 -18.09 -11.64 -1.19
CA ARG A 216 -16.93 -12.48 -1.51
C ARG A 216 -16.63 -13.54 -0.45
N PHE A 217 -17.66 -14.06 0.23
CA PHE A 217 -17.47 -14.94 1.40
C PHE A 217 -16.62 -16.19 1.12
N THR A 218 -16.67 -16.73 -0.10
CA THR A 218 -15.78 -17.81 -0.55
C THR A 218 -14.30 -17.48 -0.41
N ASP A 219 -13.92 -16.22 -0.64
CA ASP A 219 -12.54 -15.72 -0.51
C ASP A 219 -12.16 -15.45 0.96
N ILE A 220 -13.15 -15.41 1.86
CA ILE A 220 -12.99 -15.15 3.29
C ILE A 220 -12.75 -16.44 4.08
N ILE A 221 -13.37 -17.56 3.69
CA ILE A 221 -13.19 -18.86 4.35
C ILE A 221 -11.70 -19.23 4.52
N PRO A 222 -10.81 -19.06 3.51
CA PRO A 222 -9.38 -19.38 3.63
C PRO A 222 -8.60 -18.52 4.63
N LEU A 223 -9.16 -17.41 5.15
CA LEU A 223 -8.52 -16.64 6.22
C LEU A 223 -8.38 -17.49 7.50
N GLY A 224 -9.31 -18.41 7.73
CA GLY A 224 -9.24 -19.39 8.80
C GLY A 224 -9.44 -18.83 10.21
N ARG A 225 -9.04 -19.62 11.21
CA ARG A 225 -9.39 -19.40 12.63
C ARG A 225 -9.04 -18.02 13.20
N ASP A 226 -7.94 -17.40 12.78
CA ASP A 226 -7.56 -16.10 13.34
C ASP A 226 -8.50 -14.97 12.86
N PHE A 227 -9.10 -15.12 11.68
CA PHE A 227 -10.14 -14.19 11.22
C PHE A 227 -11.37 -14.22 12.11
N ILE A 228 -11.75 -15.40 12.63
CA ILE A 228 -12.83 -15.52 13.62
C ILE A 228 -12.51 -14.74 14.89
N ARG A 229 -11.25 -14.78 15.36
CA ARG A 229 -10.80 -13.96 16.50
C ARG A 229 -10.94 -12.46 16.21
N LEU A 230 -10.56 -12.00 15.02
CA LEU A 230 -10.73 -10.59 14.63
C LEU A 230 -12.20 -10.18 14.55
N LEU A 231 -13.07 -11.01 13.98
CA LEU A 231 -14.52 -10.74 13.93
C LEU A 231 -15.15 -10.63 15.32
N GLN A 232 -14.64 -11.36 16.32
CA GLN A 232 -15.15 -11.29 17.69
C GLN A 232 -14.90 -9.91 18.32
N ASN A 233 -13.76 -9.30 18.03
CA ASN A 233 -13.39 -8.00 18.59
C ASN A 233 -14.31 -6.87 18.10
N VAL A 234 -14.88 -7.00 16.90
CA VAL A 234 -15.79 -6.01 16.31
C VAL A 234 -17.27 -6.42 16.40
N ALA A 235 -17.59 -7.52 17.09
CA ALA A 235 -18.93 -8.11 17.12
C ALA A 235 -20.04 -7.19 17.65
N ARG A 236 -19.71 -6.18 18.47
CA ARG A 236 -20.68 -5.23 19.03
C ARG A 236 -21.11 -4.14 18.04
N ILE A 237 -20.45 -4.04 16.88
CA ILE A 237 -20.84 -3.13 15.81
C ILE A 237 -22.08 -3.73 15.11
N PRO A 238 -23.19 -3.01 14.94
CA PRO A 238 -24.46 -3.59 14.46
C PRO A 238 -24.34 -4.40 13.16
N GLU A 239 -23.56 -3.93 12.20
CA GLU A 239 -23.35 -4.59 10.92
C GLU A 239 -22.58 -5.92 11.06
N PHE A 240 -21.63 -5.97 11.99
CA PHE A 240 -20.89 -7.20 12.33
C PHE A 240 -21.73 -8.15 13.21
N ASP A 241 -22.58 -7.65 14.10
CA ASP A 241 -23.56 -8.46 14.84
C ASP A 241 -24.51 -9.18 13.87
N GLN A 242 -25.01 -8.45 12.86
CA GLN A 242 -25.84 -9.06 11.82
C GLN A 242 -25.05 -10.09 11.00
N LEU A 243 -23.79 -9.80 10.66
CA LEU A 243 -22.92 -10.78 9.99
C LEU A 243 -22.71 -12.03 10.84
N TRP A 244 -22.54 -11.89 12.15
CA TRP A 244 -22.46 -13.02 13.09
C TRP A 244 -23.72 -13.86 13.11
N LYS A 245 -24.89 -13.23 13.14
CA LYS A 245 -26.19 -13.92 13.02
C LYS A 245 -26.27 -14.72 11.72
N ASP A 246 -25.83 -14.15 10.60
CA ASP A 246 -25.85 -14.86 9.32
C ASP A 246 -24.86 -16.04 9.32
N ILE A 247 -23.66 -15.89 9.90
CA ILE A 247 -22.67 -16.97 10.03
C ILE A 247 -23.22 -18.17 10.82
N PHE A 248 -23.98 -17.92 11.90
CA PHE A 248 -24.46 -18.99 12.78
C PHE A 248 -25.85 -19.52 12.40
N LEU A 249 -26.77 -18.65 12.02
CA LEU A 249 -28.18 -18.96 11.83
C LEU A 249 -28.55 -19.18 10.36
N ASN A 250 -27.82 -18.58 9.43
CA ASN A 250 -28.10 -18.68 8.00
C ASN A 250 -26.82 -18.73 7.11
N PRO A 251 -25.87 -19.66 7.38
CA PRO A 251 -24.56 -19.67 6.73
C PRO A 251 -24.63 -19.76 5.20
N LYS A 252 -25.64 -20.47 4.68
CA LYS A 252 -25.84 -20.64 3.23
C LYS A 252 -26.19 -19.34 2.50
N SER A 253 -26.67 -18.31 3.21
CA SER A 253 -26.90 -16.99 2.62
C SER A 253 -25.61 -16.24 2.28
N LEU A 254 -24.50 -16.58 2.95
CA LEU A 254 -23.18 -15.99 2.70
C LEU A 254 -22.44 -16.74 1.60
N CYS A 255 -22.50 -18.07 1.63
CA CYS A 255 -21.95 -18.91 0.56
C CYS A 255 -22.63 -20.28 0.59
N THR A 256 -23.02 -20.80 -0.57
CA THR A 256 -23.74 -22.08 -0.68
C THR A 256 -22.92 -23.28 -0.19
N SER A 257 -21.59 -23.20 -0.28
CA SER A 257 -20.67 -24.24 0.19
C SER A 257 -20.24 -24.05 1.65
N PHE A 258 -20.67 -22.98 2.32
CA PHE A 258 -20.33 -22.72 3.72
C PHE A 258 -21.20 -23.56 4.66
N THR A 259 -20.56 -24.46 5.40
CA THR A 259 -21.25 -25.40 6.31
C THR A 259 -21.39 -24.88 7.74
N GLY A 260 -20.82 -23.71 8.03
CA GLY A 260 -20.89 -23.04 9.33
C GLY A 260 -19.50 -22.73 9.91
N VAL A 261 -19.49 -22.02 11.03
CA VAL A 261 -18.26 -21.44 11.63
C VAL A 261 -17.13 -22.45 11.85
N TRP A 262 -17.47 -23.72 12.12
CA TRP A 262 -16.50 -24.78 12.39
C TRP A 262 -15.54 -25.01 11.20
N GLN A 263 -16.03 -24.84 9.97
CA GLN A 263 -15.21 -24.92 8.75
C GLN A 263 -14.05 -23.89 8.77
N ILE A 264 -14.34 -22.66 9.22
CA ILE A 264 -13.32 -21.60 9.30
C ILE A 264 -12.38 -21.86 10.50
N LEU A 265 -12.91 -22.31 11.63
CA LEU A 265 -12.12 -22.60 12.84
C LEU A 265 -11.12 -23.76 12.65
N GLN A 266 -11.46 -24.76 11.83
CA GLN A 266 -10.54 -25.84 11.46
C GLN A 266 -9.47 -25.39 10.46
N THR A 267 -9.73 -24.33 9.70
CA THR A 267 -8.81 -23.81 8.69
C THR A 267 -7.69 -23.03 9.37
N ARG A 268 -6.44 -23.47 9.21
CA ARG A 268 -5.27 -22.75 9.73
C ARG A 268 -5.06 -21.47 8.93
N THR A 269 -5.01 -20.33 9.62
CA THR A 269 -4.64 -19.05 9.00
C THR A 269 -3.24 -19.09 8.40
N SER A 270 -3.15 -18.70 7.13
CA SER A 270 -1.89 -18.58 6.40
C SER A 270 -0.96 -17.56 7.06
N ARG A 271 0.35 -17.86 7.06
CA ARG A 271 1.39 -16.96 7.57
C ARG A 271 1.38 -15.60 6.86
N ARG A 272 0.96 -15.56 5.58
CA ARG A 272 0.88 -14.31 4.82
C ARG A 272 -0.12 -13.31 5.42
N PHE A 273 -1.24 -13.79 5.95
CA PHE A 273 -2.20 -12.92 6.65
C PHE A 273 -1.65 -12.45 7.99
N LEU A 274 -1.05 -13.35 8.78
CA LEU A 274 -0.39 -12.97 10.05
C LEU A 274 0.70 -11.92 9.83
N GLN A 275 1.54 -12.10 8.80
CA GLN A 275 2.59 -11.16 8.41
C GLN A 275 2.03 -9.81 7.98
N SER A 276 0.84 -9.77 7.36
CA SER A 276 0.20 -8.52 6.93
C SER A 276 -0.19 -7.57 8.08
N ARG A 277 -0.14 -8.04 9.34
CA ARG A 277 -0.39 -7.25 10.55
C ARG A 277 0.86 -6.70 11.20
N LEU A 278 2.02 -7.04 10.67
CA LEU A 278 3.29 -6.48 11.11
C LEU A 278 3.81 -5.53 10.04
N THR A 279 4.14 -4.31 10.47
CA THR A 279 4.92 -3.41 9.63
C THR A 279 6.28 -4.05 9.33
N PRO A 280 6.89 -3.77 8.17
CA PRO A 280 8.20 -4.33 7.84
C PRO A 280 9.28 -4.00 8.88
N GLU A 281 9.16 -2.87 9.57
CA GLU A 281 10.08 -2.52 10.67
C GLU A 281 9.89 -3.41 11.90
N ILE A 282 8.64 -3.61 12.34
CA ILE A 282 8.34 -4.48 13.49
C ILE A 282 8.76 -5.93 13.18
N GLU A 283 8.48 -6.41 11.97
CA GLU A 283 8.90 -7.74 11.53
C GLU A 283 10.43 -7.90 11.62
N ARG A 284 11.20 -6.95 11.09
CA ARG A 284 12.67 -6.99 11.15
C ARG A 284 13.17 -6.99 12.60
N LYS A 285 12.59 -6.16 13.47
CA LYS A 285 12.94 -6.10 14.90
C LYS A 285 12.63 -7.42 15.62
N LEU A 286 11.44 -7.99 15.41
CA LEU A 286 11.06 -9.28 15.98
C LEU A 286 11.95 -10.42 15.47
N HIS A 287 12.28 -10.42 14.18
CA HIS A 287 13.19 -11.39 13.61
C HIS A 287 14.57 -11.29 14.26
N PHE A 288 15.15 -10.09 14.39
CA PHE A 288 16.42 -9.87 15.06
C PHE A 288 16.40 -10.33 16.53
N LEU A 289 15.36 -9.99 17.28
CA LEU A 289 15.20 -10.41 18.68
C LEU A 289 15.16 -11.93 18.83
N THR A 290 14.51 -12.63 17.91
CA THR A 290 14.33 -14.09 18.00
C THR A 290 15.48 -14.89 17.41
N SER A 291 16.29 -14.32 16.52
CA SER A 291 17.39 -15.02 15.86
C SER A 291 18.77 -14.64 16.38
N SER A 292 18.95 -13.40 16.83
CA SER A 292 20.28 -12.80 17.07
C SER A 292 20.51 -12.40 18.53
N VAL A 293 19.45 -12.21 19.32
CA VAL A 293 19.57 -11.77 20.71
C VAL A 293 19.61 -12.96 21.65
N LYS A 294 20.67 -13.04 22.46
CA LYS A 294 20.82 -14.09 23.47
C LYS A 294 19.79 -13.93 24.59
N PHE A 295 19.29 -15.05 25.10
CA PHE A 295 18.43 -15.06 26.27
C PHE A 295 19.14 -14.38 27.46
N GLY A 296 18.42 -13.55 28.21
CA GLY A 296 18.97 -12.65 29.23
C GLY A 296 19.35 -11.25 28.76
N ASN A 297 19.53 -11.01 27.45
CA ASN A 297 19.96 -9.71 26.91
C ASN A 297 18.84 -8.91 26.20
N HIS A 298 17.58 -9.34 26.31
CA HIS A 298 16.44 -8.77 25.56
C HIS A 298 15.81 -7.52 26.19
N LYS A 299 16.34 -7.02 27.32
CA LYS A 299 15.76 -5.89 28.06
C LYS A 299 15.98 -4.53 27.39
N ARG A 300 17.08 -4.38 26.64
CA ARG A 300 17.43 -3.16 25.91
C ARG A 300 16.87 -3.25 24.49
#